data_AF-A0A8A1LDD0-F1
#
_entry.id   AF-A0A8A1LDD0-F1
#
_cell.length_a   1.000
_cell.length_b   1.000
_cell.length_c   1.000
_cell.angle_alpha   90.00
_cell.angle_beta   90.00
_cell.angle_gamma   90.00
#
_symmetry.space_group_name_H-M   'P 1'
#
loop_
_entity.id
_entity.type
_entity.pdbx_description
1 polymer ?
#
loop_
_entity_poly.entity_id
_entity_poly.type
_entity_poly.pdbx_seq_one_letter_code
_entity_poly.pdbx_strand_id
1 'polypeptide(L)'
;MVFFTETWKPSSFYNRVKENVQLGFHTLMLLDIKVKEQSLENMARGRKIYEPPRYMTVAQCASQMLEIEEERKECVYGPTSLAIGAARVGASDQHLAVGTLKELCDVDMGKPLHSLVLLGKKTHDLERAYIRQFAINKATFDEIWKAYYGTSP
;
A
#
# COMPACT_ATOMS: atom_id res chain seq x y z
N MET A 1 8.25 0.05 1.04
CA MET A 1 7.88 1.36 1.61
C MET A 1 8.59 1.52 2.93
N VAL A 2 9.13 2.71 3.23
CA VAL A 2 9.77 3.02 4.51
C VAL A 2 8.95 4.05 5.27
N PHE A 3 9.07 4.10 6.61
CA PHE A 3 8.43 5.18 7.37
C PHE A 3 8.99 6.55 6.97
N PHE A 4 8.09 7.49 6.67
CA PHE A 4 8.47 8.88 6.48
C PHE A 4 8.68 9.58 7.82
N THR A 5 9.57 10.57 7.79
CA THR A 5 9.70 11.58 8.85
C THR A 5 9.45 12.95 8.24
N GLU A 6 9.36 13.99 9.08
CA GLU A 6 9.16 15.37 8.62
C GLU A 6 10.24 15.84 7.63
N THR A 7 11.48 15.38 7.83
CA THR A 7 12.65 15.82 7.05
C THR A 7 13.17 14.76 6.07
N TRP A 8 12.60 13.55 6.06
CA TRP A 8 13.07 12.46 5.22
C TRP A 8 11.92 11.62 4.66
N LYS A 9 11.67 11.78 3.36
CA LYS A 9 10.59 11.12 2.59
C LYS A 9 11.14 10.51 1.30
N PRO A 10 11.90 9.41 1.36
CA PRO A 10 12.51 8.83 0.17
C PRO A 10 11.44 8.22 -0.75
N SER A 11 11.48 8.61 -2.02
CA SER A 11 10.52 8.17 -3.04
C SER A 11 11.11 7.19 -4.06
N SER A 12 12.22 6.52 -3.76
CA SER A 12 12.89 5.61 -4.69
C SER A 12 12.00 4.45 -5.16
N PHE A 13 11.03 4.02 -4.35
CA PHE A 13 10.03 3.02 -4.72
C PHE A 13 9.17 3.47 -5.91
N TYR A 14 8.91 4.78 -6.05
CA TYR A 14 7.99 5.35 -7.02
C TYR A 14 8.41 5.02 -8.46
N ASN A 15 9.71 5.09 -8.76
CA ASN A 15 10.23 4.78 -10.08
C ASN A 15 9.97 3.32 -10.47
N ARG A 16 10.07 2.38 -9.51
CA ARG A 16 9.80 0.95 -9.75
C ARG A 16 8.31 0.67 -9.92
N VAL A 17 7.47 1.34 -9.15
CA VAL A 17 6.01 1.30 -9.33
C VAL A 17 5.65 1.83 -10.72
N LYS A 18 6.24 2.95 -11.14
CA LYS A 18 6.03 3.55 -12.46
C LYS A 18 6.38 2.59 -13.59
N GLU A 19 7.55 1.96 -13.54
CA GLU A 19 7.98 0.95 -14.52
C GLU A 19 6.93 -0.18 -14.64
N ASN A 20 6.47 -0.73 -13.52
CA ASN A 20 5.45 -1.79 -13.53
C ASN A 20 4.10 -1.31 -14.08
N VAL A 21 3.61 -0.15 -13.65
CA VAL A 21 2.33 0.42 -14.12
C VAL A 21 2.37 0.67 -15.63
N GLN A 22 3.48 1.17 -16.17
CA GLN A 22 3.67 1.39 -17.61
C GLN A 22 3.59 0.08 -18.42
N LEU A 23 4.09 -1.02 -17.86
CA LEU A 23 4.02 -2.35 -18.48
C LEU A 23 2.68 -3.06 -18.23
N GLY A 24 1.87 -2.53 -17.32
CA GLY A 24 0.56 -3.05 -16.92
C GLY A 24 0.64 -4.10 -15.80
N PHE A 25 1.77 -4.21 -15.09
CA PHE A 25 2.00 -5.20 -14.04
C PHE A 25 1.56 -4.72 -12.66
N HIS A 26 1.15 -5.67 -11.82
CA HIS A 26 0.94 -5.45 -10.40
C HIS A 26 2.26 -5.13 -9.71
N THR A 27 2.19 -4.37 -8.61
CA THR A 27 3.37 -4.10 -7.78
C THR A 27 3.10 -4.52 -6.33
N LEU A 28 3.88 -5.49 -5.85
CA LEU A 28 3.92 -5.84 -4.43
C LEU A 28 4.80 -4.83 -3.68
N MET A 29 4.19 -4.17 -2.70
CA MET A 29 4.83 -3.24 -1.78
C MET A 29 5.01 -3.92 -0.42
N LEU A 30 6.25 -4.28 -0.11
CA LEU A 30 6.63 -4.68 1.25
C LEU A 30 6.73 -3.44 2.15
N LEU A 31 6.20 -3.56 3.36
CA LEU A 31 6.06 -2.46 4.31
C LEU A 31 7.11 -2.53 5.40
N ASP A 32 7.52 -1.37 5.88
CA ASP A 32 8.63 -1.23 6.82
C ASP A 32 8.37 -1.89 8.16
N ILE A 33 9.43 -2.38 8.77
CA ILE A 33 9.43 -3.04 10.07
C ILE A 33 10.57 -2.45 10.89
N LYS A 34 10.22 -1.80 12.00
CA LYS A 34 11.14 -1.11 12.89
C LYS A 34 11.10 -1.78 14.25
N VAL A 35 12.07 -2.64 14.52
CA VAL A 35 12.08 -3.46 15.75
C VAL A 35 13.37 -3.17 16.51
N LYS A 36 13.24 -2.85 17.80
CA LYS A 36 14.38 -2.57 18.70
C LYS A 36 15.32 -1.50 18.16
N GLU A 37 14.79 -0.43 17.56
CA GLU A 37 15.58 0.74 17.22
C GLU A 37 15.73 1.66 18.46
N GLN A 38 16.89 2.29 18.59
CA GLN A 38 17.09 3.38 19.55
C GLN A 38 16.67 4.68 18.88
N SER A 39 16.03 5.58 19.61
CA SER A 39 15.83 6.94 19.12
C SER A 39 17.18 7.63 18.89
N LEU A 40 17.25 8.55 17.92
CA LEU A 40 18.46 9.33 17.65
C LEU A 40 18.98 10.02 18.92
N GLU A 41 18.08 10.51 19.77
CA GLU A 41 18.40 11.13 21.04
C GLU A 41 19.03 10.14 22.03
N ASN A 42 18.44 8.95 22.18
CA ASN A 42 18.98 7.91 23.06
C ASN A 42 20.34 7.42 22.58
N MET A 43 20.53 7.28 21.27
CA MET A 43 21.81 6.93 20.65
C MET A 43 22.86 8.01 20.89
N ALA A 44 22.54 9.29 20.65
CA ALA A 44 23.44 10.42 20.88
C ALA A 44 23.86 10.55 22.35
N ARG A 45 23.01 10.12 23.29
CA ARG A 45 23.28 10.11 24.74
C ARG A 45 23.86 8.79 25.25
N GLY A 46 24.15 7.82 24.38
CA GLY A 46 24.67 6.50 24.76
C GLY A 46 23.72 5.64 25.61
N ARG A 47 22.42 5.98 25.62
CA ARG A 47 21.39 5.28 26.41
C ARG A 47 20.87 4.07 25.63
N LYS A 48 20.92 2.89 26.25
CA LYS A 48 20.40 1.63 25.67
C LYS A 48 18.89 1.49 25.86
N ILE A 49 18.13 2.52 25.47
CA ILE A 49 16.66 2.52 25.54
C ILE A 49 16.13 2.26 24.13
N TYR A 50 15.37 1.18 23.98
CA TYR A 50 14.81 0.74 22.71
C TYR A 50 13.33 1.10 22.63
N GLU A 51 12.91 1.57 21.47
CA GLU A 51 11.50 1.86 21.22
C GLU A 51 10.69 0.57 21.01
N PRO A 52 9.38 0.60 21.30
CA PRO A 52 8.49 -0.50 20.98
C PRO A 52 8.51 -0.78 19.46
N PRO A 53 8.36 -2.06 19.04
CA PRO A 53 8.29 -2.41 17.63
C PRO A 53 7.18 -1.63 16.90
N ARG A 54 7.52 -1.07 15.75
CA ARG A 54 6.60 -0.41 14.84
C ARG A 54 6.54 -1.17 13.51
N TYR A 55 5.34 -1.48 13.08
CA TYR A 55 5.07 -2.18 11.82
C TYR A 55 4.20 -1.26 10.96
N MET A 56 4.63 -1.00 9.74
CA MET A 56 3.90 -0.10 8.85
C MET A 56 2.57 -0.73 8.44
N THR A 57 1.51 0.06 8.51
CA THR A 57 0.15 -0.36 8.12
C THR A 57 -0.12 -0.12 6.64
N VAL A 58 -1.14 -0.79 6.10
CA VAL A 58 -1.66 -0.52 4.74
C VAL A 58 -2.13 0.93 4.62
N ALA A 59 -2.86 1.42 5.63
CA ALA A 59 -3.30 2.81 5.73
C ALA A 59 -2.16 3.80 5.59
N GLN A 60 -1.11 3.65 6.40
CA GLN A 60 0.08 4.50 6.32
C GLN A 60 0.77 4.42 4.96
N CYS A 61 0.90 3.20 4.39
CA CYS A 61 1.49 3.04 3.06
C CYS A 61 0.67 3.76 1.98
N ALA A 62 -0.66 3.62 2.00
CA ALA A 62 -1.55 4.26 1.03
C ALA A 62 -1.48 5.79 1.13
N SER A 63 -1.47 6.35 2.35
CA SER A 63 -1.30 7.78 2.58
C SER A 63 0.04 8.30 2.07
N GLN A 64 1.15 7.62 2.41
CA GLN A 64 2.48 8.01 1.92
C GLN A 64 2.61 7.87 0.40
N MET A 65 1.94 6.88 -0.22
CA MET A 65 1.91 6.77 -1.67
C MET A 65 1.25 8.00 -2.30
N LEU A 66 0.05 8.38 -1.82
CA LEU A 66 -0.68 9.55 -2.33
C LEU A 66 0.09 10.85 -2.11
N GLU A 67 0.75 11.02 -0.96
CA GLU A 67 1.63 12.16 -0.67
C GLU A 67 2.75 12.29 -1.73
N ILE A 68 3.44 11.19 -2.05
CA ILE A 68 4.48 11.22 -3.09
C ILE A 68 3.91 11.49 -4.47
N GLU A 69 2.71 10.99 -4.80
CA GLU A 69 2.08 11.32 -6.08
C GLU A 69 1.71 12.81 -6.17
N GLU A 70 1.22 13.42 -5.09
CA GLU A 70 0.93 14.86 -5.05
C GLU A 70 2.18 15.72 -5.25
N GLU A 71 3.34 15.26 -4.76
CA GLU A 71 4.63 15.90 -4.97
C GLU A 71 5.16 15.69 -6.41
N ARG A 72 5.10 14.45 -6.92
CA ARG A 72 5.72 14.04 -8.20
C ARG A 72 4.87 14.41 -9.40
N LYS A 73 3.53 14.32 -9.28
CA LYS A 73 2.53 14.64 -10.31
C LYS A 73 2.80 13.95 -11.66
N GLU A 74 3.28 12.70 -11.62
CA GLU A 74 3.58 11.94 -12.82
C GLU A 74 2.41 11.02 -13.26
N CYS A 75 1.29 11.07 -12.52
CA CYS A 75 0.06 10.32 -12.77
C CYS A 75 0.30 8.80 -12.83
N VAL A 76 1.15 8.28 -11.94
CA VAL A 76 1.48 6.84 -11.89
C VAL A 76 0.36 6.07 -11.20
N TYR A 77 -0.17 6.61 -10.12
CA TYR A 77 -1.37 6.15 -9.45
C TYR A 77 -2.11 7.37 -8.88
N GLY A 78 -3.23 7.18 -8.19
CA GLY A 78 -3.97 8.27 -7.57
C GLY A 78 -5.02 7.79 -6.58
N PRO A 79 -5.84 8.70 -6.04
CA PRO A 79 -6.83 8.36 -5.02
C PRO A 79 -7.79 7.23 -5.42
N THR A 80 -8.10 7.10 -6.71
CA THR A 80 -9.00 6.09 -7.27
C THR A 80 -8.31 4.83 -7.75
N SER A 81 -6.97 4.74 -7.72
CA SER A 81 -6.25 3.53 -8.12
C SER A 81 -6.59 2.37 -7.18
N LEU A 82 -6.94 1.21 -7.75
CA LEU A 82 -7.24 0.02 -6.95
C LEU A 82 -5.97 -0.62 -6.40
N ALA A 83 -6.02 -1.03 -5.14
CA ALA A 83 -4.99 -1.81 -4.50
C ALA A 83 -5.61 -2.85 -3.55
N ILE A 84 -4.77 -3.80 -3.14
CA ILE A 84 -5.10 -4.86 -2.19
C ILE A 84 -4.24 -4.64 -0.94
N GLY A 85 -4.87 -4.35 0.18
CA GLY A 85 -4.27 -4.52 1.50
C GLY A 85 -4.31 -5.99 1.89
N ALA A 86 -3.19 -6.53 2.34
CA ALA A 86 -3.11 -7.89 2.86
C ALA A 86 -2.44 -7.89 4.23
N ALA A 87 -3.04 -8.59 5.19
CA ALA A 87 -2.55 -8.71 6.55
C ALA A 87 -2.51 -10.17 6.99
N ARG A 88 -1.42 -10.54 7.66
CA ARG A 88 -1.21 -11.87 8.25
C ARG A 88 -1.47 -13.01 7.25
N VAL A 89 -0.95 -12.85 6.03
CA VAL A 89 -1.10 -13.85 4.96
C VAL A 89 -0.58 -15.21 5.44
N GLY A 90 -1.42 -16.25 5.33
CA GLY A 90 -1.14 -17.60 5.82
C GLY A 90 -1.52 -17.87 7.29
N ALA A 91 -1.92 -16.86 8.06
CA ALA A 91 -2.45 -17.05 9.41
C ALA A 91 -3.95 -17.42 9.38
N SER A 92 -4.44 -18.03 10.47
CA SER A 92 -5.86 -18.38 10.63
C SER A 92 -6.79 -17.16 10.62
N ASP A 93 -6.25 -16.00 10.97
CA ASP A 93 -6.93 -14.72 10.99
C ASP A 93 -6.42 -13.79 9.87
N GLN A 94 -5.95 -14.35 8.74
CA GLN A 94 -5.60 -13.57 7.55
C GLN A 94 -6.73 -12.60 7.16
N HIS A 95 -6.36 -11.39 6.78
CA HIS A 95 -7.31 -10.38 6.32
C HIS A 95 -6.87 -9.76 4.99
N LEU A 96 -7.80 -9.69 4.03
CA LEU A 96 -7.62 -9.01 2.75
C LEU A 96 -8.68 -7.92 2.63
N ALA A 97 -8.27 -6.74 2.16
CA ALA A 97 -9.16 -5.64 1.85
C ALA A 97 -8.78 -5.05 0.50
N VAL A 98 -9.76 -4.87 -0.37
CA VAL A 98 -9.57 -4.34 -1.73
C VAL A 98 -10.32 -3.04 -1.84
N GLY A 99 -9.67 -2.01 -2.35
CA GLY A 99 -10.28 -0.70 -2.46
C GLY A 99 -9.40 0.26 -3.23
N THR A 100 -9.91 1.46 -3.40
CA THR A 100 -9.12 2.57 -3.89
C THR A 100 -8.02 2.92 -2.87
N LEU A 101 -6.91 3.52 -3.32
CA LEU A 101 -5.88 4.02 -2.39
C LEU A 101 -6.48 4.96 -1.34
N LYS A 102 -7.49 5.74 -1.71
CA LYS A 102 -8.19 6.62 -0.76
C LYS A 102 -8.95 5.84 0.31
N GLU A 103 -9.72 4.81 -0.05
CA GLU A 103 -10.41 3.95 0.93
C GLU A 103 -9.40 3.21 1.82
N LEU A 104 -8.27 2.79 1.26
CA LEU A 104 -7.23 2.10 2.02
C LEU A 104 -6.49 3.01 3.00
N CYS A 105 -6.52 4.34 2.86
CA CYS A 105 -5.96 5.24 3.87
C CYS A 105 -6.65 5.11 5.24
N ASP A 106 -7.92 4.70 5.25
CA ASP A 106 -8.75 4.65 6.46
C ASP A 106 -9.06 3.21 6.91
N VAL A 107 -8.45 2.20 6.26
CA VAL A 107 -8.74 0.79 6.54
C VAL A 107 -8.02 0.28 7.80
N ASP A 108 -8.76 -0.40 8.67
CA ASP A 108 -8.18 -1.18 9.77
C ASP A 108 -7.99 -2.64 9.35
N MET A 109 -6.73 -3.04 9.15
CA MET A 109 -6.35 -4.41 8.81
C MET A 109 -6.05 -5.28 10.06
N GLY A 110 -6.11 -4.69 11.25
CA GLY A 110 -5.75 -5.32 12.51
C GLY A 110 -4.24 -5.46 12.73
N LYS A 111 -3.83 -6.59 13.32
CA LYS A 111 -2.44 -6.86 13.71
C LYS A 111 -1.52 -7.09 12.50
N PRO A 112 -0.24 -6.68 12.59
CA PRO A 112 0.78 -6.94 11.57
C PRO A 112 1.06 -8.44 11.35
N LEU A 113 1.75 -8.86 10.28
CA LEU A 113 2.41 -8.06 9.24
C LEU A 113 1.50 -7.71 8.06
N HIS A 114 1.72 -6.54 7.46
CA HIS A 114 0.94 -6.02 6.35
C HIS A 114 1.78 -5.91 5.07
N SER A 115 1.12 -6.05 3.92
CA SER A 115 1.63 -5.73 2.59
C SER A 115 0.54 -5.04 1.76
N LEU A 116 0.94 -4.30 0.72
CA LEU A 116 0.02 -3.70 -0.24
C LEU A 116 0.37 -4.17 -1.65
N VAL A 117 -0.63 -4.49 -2.47
CA VAL A 117 -0.45 -4.78 -3.89
C VAL A 117 -1.19 -3.74 -4.70
N LEU A 118 -0.46 -2.90 -5.44
CA LEU A 118 -1.07 -1.97 -6.39
C LEU A 118 -1.46 -2.73 -7.66
N LEU A 119 -2.70 -2.55 -8.13
CA LEU A 119 -3.15 -3.21 -9.36
C LEU A 119 -2.47 -2.60 -10.59
N GLY A 120 -1.93 -3.47 -11.45
CA GLY A 120 -1.52 -3.11 -12.80
C GLY A 120 -2.72 -2.98 -13.73
N LYS A 121 -2.53 -2.37 -14.91
CA LYS A 121 -3.61 -2.14 -15.88
C LYS A 121 -4.05 -3.38 -16.67
N LYS A 122 -3.20 -4.41 -16.75
CA LYS A 122 -3.53 -5.67 -17.44
C LYS A 122 -4.09 -6.65 -16.44
N THR A 123 -5.40 -6.76 -16.37
CA THR A 123 -6.11 -7.63 -15.43
C THR A 123 -7.01 -8.62 -16.15
N HIS A 124 -7.16 -9.81 -15.58
CA HIS A 124 -8.06 -10.85 -16.07
C HIS A 124 -9.37 -10.88 -15.29
N ASP A 125 -10.46 -11.32 -15.91
CA ASP A 125 -11.79 -11.40 -15.27
C ASP A 125 -11.82 -12.30 -14.04
N LEU A 126 -10.99 -13.35 -14.03
CA LEU A 126 -10.84 -14.21 -12.86
C LEU A 126 -10.21 -13.47 -11.67
N GLU A 127 -9.25 -12.57 -11.93
CA GLU A 127 -8.66 -11.73 -10.87
C GLU A 127 -9.74 -10.82 -10.30
N ARG A 128 -10.53 -10.18 -11.16
CA ARG A 128 -11.69 -9.37 -10.74
C ARG A 128 -12.64 -10.16 -9.85
N ALA A 129 -13.09 -11.33 -10.33
CA ALA A 129 -14.08 -12.16 -9.65
C ALA A 129 -13.60 -12.60 -8.26
N TYR A 130 -12.29 -12.86 -8.13
CA TYR A 130 -11.68 -13.19 -6.86
C TYR A 130 -11.61 -11.97 -5.92
N ILE A 131 -10.94 -10.90 -6.35
CA ILE A 131 -10.62 -9.77 -5.46
C ILE A 131 -11.86 -8.95 -5.08
N ARG A 132 -12.90 -8.92 -5.93
CA ARG A 132 -14.16 -8.22 -5.67
C ARG A 132 -14.84 -8.69 -4.39
N GLN A 133 -14.62 -9.94 -3.98
CA GLN A 133 -15.19 -10.50 -2.75
C GLN A 133 -14.65 -9.82 -1.49
N PHE A 134 -13.46 -9.22 -1.58
CA PHE A 134 -12.77 -8.51 -0.50
C PHE A 134 -12.89 -7.00 -0.62
N ALA A 135 -13.75 -6.50 -1.52
CA ALA A 135 -13.92 -5.06 -1.72
C ALA A 135 -14.52 -4.38 -0.48
N ILE A 136 -13.86 -3.32 0.01
CA ILE A 136 -14.36 -2.44 1.09
C ILE A 136 -15.72 -1.88 0.68
N ASN A 137 -15.82 -1.39 -0.55
CA ASN A 137 -17.07 -0.97 -1.17
C ASN A 137 -17.18 -1.58 -2.57
N LYS A 138 -18.14 -2.49 -2.74
CA LYS A 138 -18.38 -3.18 -4.02
C LYS A 138 -18.85 -2.24 -5.13
N ALA A 139 -19.61 -1.19 -4.81
CA ALA A 139 -20.09 -0.24 -5.80
C ALA A 139 -18.94 0.61 -6.34
N THR A 140 -18.12 1.19 -5.44
CA THR A 140 -16.89 1.91 -5.83
C THR A 140 -15.98 1.00 -6.66
N PHE A 141 -15.76 -0.24 -6.19
CA PHE A 141 -14.92 -1.21 -6.91
C PHE A 141 -15.42 -1.45 -8.34
N ASP A 142 -16.72 -1.73 -8.53
CA ASP A 142 -17.27 -2.01 -9.86
C ASP A 142 -17.22 -0.80 -10.80
N GLU A 143 -17.46 0.40 -10.27
CA GLU A 143 -17.37 1.65 -11.02
C GLU A 143 -15.93 1.88 -11.51
N ILE A 144 -14.95 1.81 -10.61
CA ILE A 144 -13.53 1.98 -10.94
C ILE A 144 -13.05 0.86 -11.86
N TRP A 145 -13.49 -0.38 -11.63
CA TRP A 145 -13.17 -1.50 -12.52
C TRP A 145 -13.62 -1.20 -13.94
N LYS A 146 -14.87 -0.79 -14.12
CA LYS A 146 -15.42 -0.47 -15.43
C LYS A 146 -14.68 0.70 -16.09
N ALA A 147 -14.29 1.71 -15.32
CA ALA A 147 -13.62 2.90 -15.84
C ALA A 147 -12.19 2.64 -16.32
N TYR A 148 -11.43 1.79 -15.64
CA TYR A 148 -9.98 1.64 -15.87
C TYR A 148 -9.53 0.25 -16.34
N TYR A 149 -10.35 -0.78 -16.13
CA TYR A 149 -9.98 -2.20 -16.32
C TYR A 149 -11.01 -2.99 -17.16
N GLY A 150 -12.16 -2.39 -17.50
CA GLY A 150 -13.28 -3.04 -18.19
C GLY A 150 -13.07 -3.33 -19.68
N THR A 151 -11.92 -2.94 -20.24
CA THR A 151 -11.51 -3.25 -21.61
C THR A 151 -10.29 -4.15 -21.59
N SER A 152 -10.47 -5.41 -21.18
CA SER A 152 -9.54 -6.45 -21.62
C SER A 152 -9.89 -6.80 -23.08
N PRO A 153 -8.89 -6.90 -23.98
CA PRO A 153 -9.13 -7.29 -25.37
C PRO A 153 -9.72 -8.71 -25.49
#